data_AF-A0A1P8TQJ5-F1
#
_entry.id   AF-A0A1P8TQJ5-F1
#
_cell.length_a   1.000
_cell.length_b   1.000
_cell.length_c   1.000
_cell.angle_alpha   90.00
_cell.angle_beta   90.00
_cell.angle_gamma   90.00
#
_symmetry.space_group_name_H-M   'P 1'
#
loop_
_entity.id
_entity.type
_entity.pdbx_description
1 polymer ?
#
loop_
_entity_poly.entity_id
_entity_poly.type
_entity_poly.pdbx_seq_one_letter_code
_entity_poly.pdbx_strand_id
1 'polypeptide(L)'
;MATTVTPTRNARLRKFSVTGIATAGAAAAALTLIPTSAHAAEPAKTTEVTKAVQAAKKDHPDNLDGWIREALDIMKDKGIPGSYEGLHRNIMRESSGNPNAQNGWDVNAQNGTPSKGLLQVIQPTFEAYHVEGTANSLTDPVANITAAANYAADKYGSIDNVDSAY
;
A
#
# COMPACT_ATOMS: atom_id res chain seq x y z
N MET A 1 22.17 -4.04 60.94
CA MET A 1 21.59 -5.38 60.72
C MET A 1 20.64 -5.27 59.55
N ALA A 2 20.98 -5.90 58.43
CA ALA A 2 20.21 -5.84 57.18
C ALA A 2 19.39 -7.13 57.03
N THR A 3 18.10 -7.00 56.75
CA THR A 3 17.25 -8.13 56.35
C THR A 3 16.43 -7.72 55.14
N THR A 4 16.86 -8.25 54.00
CA THR A 4 16.19 -8.24 52.69
C THR A 4 15.08 -9.28 52.70
N VAL A 5 13.89 -8.95 52.19
CA VAL A 5 12.85 -9.95 51.87
C VAL A 5 12.38 -9.72 50.43
N THR A 6 12.66 -10.70 49.58
CA THR A 6 12.23 -10.78 48.17
C THR A 6 10.91 -11.57 48.10
N PRO A 7 9.86 -11.07 47.43
CA PRO A 7 8.72 -11.90 47.07
C PRO A 7 8.92 -12.59 45.72
N THR A 8 8.86 -13.92 45.74
CA THR A 8 8.88 -14.83 44.57
C THR A 8 7.59 -14.78 43.75
N ARG A 9 7.75 -14.78 42.42
CA ARG A 9 6.69 -14.78 41.40
C ARG A 9 6.02 -16.15 41.29
N ASN A 10 4.70 -16.22 41.47
CA ASN A 10 3.90 -17.41 41.15
C ASN A 10 3.36 -17.33 39.72
N ALA A 11 3.99 -18.06 38.79
CA ALA A 11 3.48 -18.23 37.42
C ALA A 11 2.42 -19.36 37.40
N ARG A 12 1.16 -19.02 37.14
CA ARG A 12 0.07 -19.99 36.94
C ARG A 12 0.05 -20.45 35.47
N LEU A 13 0.41 -21.70 35.23
CA LEU A 13 0.20 -22.39 33.95
C LEU A 13 -1.29 -22.59 33.69
N ARG A 14 -1.83 -22.05 32.60
CA ARG A 14 -3.16 -22.40 32.08
C ARG A 14 -2.99 -23.43 30.96
N LYS A 15 -3.48 -24.64 31.20
CA LYS A 15 -3.61 -25.73 30.22
C LYS A 15 -4.80 -25.42 29.31
N PHE A 16 -4.59 -25.38 28.00
CA PHE A 16 -5.66 -25.36 27.01
C PHE A 16 -5.98 -26.80 26.61
N SER A 17 -7.22 -27.23 26.86
CA SER A 17 -7.75 -28.51 26.39
C SER A 17 -8.24 -28.36 24.95
N VAL A 18 -7.72 -29.21 24.06
CA VAL A 18 -8.22 -29.41 22.69
C VAL A 18 -9.17 -30.61 22.73
N THR A 19 -10.43 -30.40 22.36
CA THR A 19 -11.38 -31.48 22.06
C THR A 19 -11.98 -31.19 20.69
N GLY A 20 -11.65 -32.05 19.72
CA GLY A 20 -12.25 -32.03 18.40
C GLY A 20 -13.62 -32.72 18.38
N ILE A 21 -14.45 -32.36 17.41
CA ILE A 21 -15.55 -33.19 16.91
C ILE A 21 -15.48 -33.14 15.39
N ALA A 22 -15.34 -34.33 14.80
CA ALA A 22 -15.44 -34.59 13.38
C ALA A 22 -16.92 -34.69 12.98
N THR A 23 -17.29 -34.11 11.84
CA THR A 23 -18.46 -34.53 11.06
C THR A 23 -18.10 -34.55 9.58
N ALA A 24 -17.96 -35.76 9.05
CA ALA A 24 -17.95 -36.03 7.62
C ALA A 24 -19.38 -35.86 7.08
N GLY A 25 -19.52 -35.18 5.93
CA GLY A 25 -20.79 -35.04 5.24
C GLY A 25 -20.57 -34.87 3.74
N ALA A 26 -20.46 -36.00 3.03
CA ALA A 26 -20.53 -36.04 1.59
C ALA A 26 -22.00 -36.17 1.15
N ALA A 27 -22.45 -35.30 0.24
CA ALA A 27 -23.65 -35.55 -0.56
C ALA A 27 -23.51 -34.85 -1.91
N ALA A 28 -23.43 -35.66 -2.96
CA ALA A 28 -23.49 -35.26 -4.36
C ALA A 28 -24.91 -34.80 -4.70
N ALA A 29 -25.04 -33.69 -5.43
CA ALA A 29 -26.27 -33.29 -6.09
C ALA A 29 -26.02 -33.21 -7.60
N ALA A 30 -26.80 -34.00 -8.32
CA ALA A 30 -26.69 -34.27 -9.73
C ALA A 30 -27.17 -33.10 -10.61
N LEU A 31 -26.56 -33.05 -11.79
CA LEU A 31 -26.83 -32.22 -12.96
C LEU A 31 -28.27 -32.36 -13.47
N THR A 32 -28.96 -31.24 -13.73
CA THR A 32 -30.08 -31.17 -14.67
C THR A 32 -29.83 -30.08 -15.71
N LEU A 33 -29.68 -30.50 -16.96
CA LEU A 33 -29.65 -29.68 -18.17
C LEU A 33 -31.07 -29.56 -18.72
N ILE A 34 -31.61 -28.35 -18.87
CA ILE A 34 -32.54 -27.98 -19.97
C ILE A 34 -32.36 -26.46 -20.26
N PRO A 35 -32.25 -26.02 -21.54
CA PRO A 35 -32.00 -24.64 -21.92
C PRO A 35 -33.30 -23.84 -22.10
N THR A 36 -33.32 -22.58 -21.67
CA THR A 36 -34.32 -21.60 -22.12
C THR A 36 -33.67 -20.23 -22.33
N SER A 37 -33.70 -19.82 -23.59
CA SER A 37 -33.21 -18.56 -24.12
C SER A 37 -34.13 -17.40 -23.73
N ALA A 38 -33.64 -16.40 -23.02
CA ALA A 38 -34.11 -15.01 -23.14
C ALA A 38 -33.25 -14.01 -22.35
N HIS A 39 -32.57 -13.15 -23.11
CA HIS A 39 -32.39 -11.73 -22.86
C HIS A 39 -31.22 -11.24 -21.97
N ALA A 40 -30.19 -10.80 -22.71
CA ALA A 40 -29.54 -9.49 -22.62
C ALA A 40 -28.31 -9.28 -21.73
N ALA A 41 -27.28 -8.72 -22.39
CA ALA A 41 -26.11 -8.01 -21.88
C ALA A 41 -24.91 -8.84 -21.38
N GLU A 42 -24.06 -9.17 -22.36
CA GLU A 42 -22.60 -8.93 -22.39
C GLU A 42 -21.70 -9.47 -21.26
N PRO A 43 -20.72 -10.34 -21.57
CA PRO A 43 -19.63 -10.64 -20.66
C PRO A 43 -18.65 -9.45 -20.69
N ALA A 44 -18.77 -8.54 -19.73
CA ALA A 44 -17.73 -7.55 -19.49
C ALA A 44 -16.49 -8.29 -18.95
N LYS A 45 -15.60 -8.63 -19.87
CA LYS A 45 -14.19 -8.88 -19.60
C LYS A 45 -13.69 -7.83 -18.60
N THR A 46 -13.26 -8.26 -17.43
CA THR A 46 -12.36 -7.45 -16.59
C THR A 46 -11.08 -8.24 -16.39
N THR A 47 -10.43 -8.54 -17.50
CA THR A 47 -9.04 -9.03 -17.55
C THR A 47 -8.16 -8.07 -18.35
N GLU A 48 -8.61 -6.84 -18.58
CA GLU A 48 -7.95 -5.87 -19.48
C GLU A 48 -7.49 -4.58 -18.78
N VAL A 49 -7.59 -4.46 -17.44
CA VAL A 49 -7.08 -3.25 -16.74
C VAL A 49 -5.59 -3.34 -16.39
N THR A 50 -4.99 -4.53 -16.33
CA THR A 50 -3.56 -4.68 -16.04
C THR A 50 -2.64 -4.33 -17.22
N LYS A 51 -3.18 -3.99 -18.39
CA LYS A 51 -2.38 -3.76 -19.61
C LYS A 51 -2.42 -2.34 -20.17
N ALA A 52 -3.25 -1.44 -19.64
CA ALA A 52 -3.50 -0.13 -20.26
C ALA A 52 -2.71 1.06 -19.69
N VAL A 53 -1.83 0.87 -18.69
CA VAL A 53 -0.90 1.92 -18.22
C VAL A 53 0.55 1.45 -18.42
N GLN A 54 0.86 0.97 -19.61
CA GLN A 54 2.25 0.96 -20.07
C GLN A 54 2.44 2.23 -20.89
N ALA A 55 2.53 3.38 -20.20
CA ALA A 55 3.14 4.56 -20.79
C ALA A 55 4.58 4.17 -21.15
N ALA A 56 4.81 3.91 -22.45
CA ALA A 56 6.07 3.60 -23.13
C ALA A 56 7.27 3.36 -22.18
N LYS A 57 7.27 2.21 -21.49
CA LYS A 57 8.19 1.99 -20.37
C LYS A 57 9.60 1.71 -20.89
N LYS A 58 10.56 2.56 -20.49
CA LYS A 58 11.90 2.03 -20.20
C LYS A 58 11.71 0.90 -19.19
N ASP A 59 12.38 -0.22 -19.40
CA ASP A 59 12.22 -1.39 -18.55
C ASP A 59 12.82 -1.10 -17.17
N HIS A 60 11.97 -0.74 -16.22
CA HIS A 60 12.34 -0.49 -14.83
C HIS A 60 12.12 -1.79 -14.04
N PRO A 61 13.09 -2.23 -13.22
CA PRO A 61 12.90 -3.41 -12.41
C PRO A 61 11.78 -3.17 -11.37
N ASP A 62 11.02 -4.22 -11.06
CA ASP A 62 9.94 -4.14 -10.05
C ASP A 62 10.52 -4.22 -8.62
N ASN A 63 11.22 -3.16 -8.23
CA ASN A 63 11.82 -2.98 -6.92
C ASN A 63 11.99 -1.49 -6.59
N LEU A 64 12.47 -1.18 -5.38
CA LEU A 64 12.59 0.20 -4.90
C LEU A 64 13.39 1.12 -5.86
N ASP A 65 14.55 0.68 -6.37
CA ASP A 65 15.35 1.50 -7.30
C ASP A 65 14.58 1.75 -8.60
N GLY A 66 13.95 0.71 -9.16
CA GLY A 66 13.16 0.84 -10.38
C GLY A 66 11.93 1.73 -10.22
N TRP A 67 11.21 1.63 -9.09
CA TRP A 67 10.07 2.51 -8.80
C TRP A 67 10.49 3.97 -8.65
N ILE A 68 11.62 4.23 -7.98
CA ILE A 68 12.15 5.61 -7.86
C ILE A 68 12.54 6.16 -9.23
N ARG A 69 13.23 5.37 -10.06
CA ARG A 69 13.64 5.78 -11.41
C ARG A 69 12.45 6.03 -12.33
N GLU A 70 11.45 5.15 -12.29
CA GLU A 70 10.22 5.33 -13.06
C GLU A 70 9.49 6.60 -12.62
N ALA A 71 9.40 6.84 -11.30
CA ALA A 71 8.83 8.08 -10.77
C ALA A 71 9.61 9.32 -11.21
N LEU A 72 10.95 9.28 -11.21
CA LEU A 72 11.79 10.40 -11.65
C LEU A 72 11.60 10.73 -13.14
N ASP A 73 11.45 9.71 -13.99
CA ASP A 73 11.13 9.90 -15.41
C ASP A 73 9.79 10.65 -15.56
N ILE A 74 8.75 10.22 -14.84
CA ILE A 74 7.43 10.86 -14.85
C ILE A 74 7.49 12.28 -14.27
N MET A 75 8.18 12.45 -13.14
CA MET A 75 8.37 13.74 -12.49
C MET A 75 9.04 14.73 -13.43
N LYS A 76 10.09 14.31 -14.16
CA LYS A 76 10.76 15.13 -15.16
C LYS A 76 9.82 15.57 -16.27
N ASP A 77 9.02 14.65 -16.81
CA ASP A 77 8.06 14.95 -17.88
C ASP A 77 6.96 15.91 -17.42
N LYS A 78 6.62 15.89 -16.13
CA LYS A 78 5.58 16.74 -15.52
C LYS A 78 6.13 18.01 -14.85
N GLY A 79 7.44 18.23 -14.87
CA GLY A 79 8.08 19.40 -14.24
C GLY A 79 8.07 19.37 -12.71
N ILE A 80 7.98 18.19 -12.09
CA ILE A 80 8.03 18.00 -10.63
C ILE A 80 9.50 17.84 -10.21
N PRO A 81 10.06 18.76 -9.39
CA PRO A 81 11.46 18.70 -8.98
C PRO A 81 11.73 17.65 -7.90
N GLY A 82 12.81 16.89 -8.04
CA GLY A 82 13.35 16.01 -7.01
C GLY A 82 14.53 15.16 -7.49
N SER A 83 15.23 14.56 -6.54
CA SER A 83 16.37 13.67 -6.78
C SER A 83 16.10 12.23 -6.34
N TYR A 84 16.90 11.28 -6.85
CA TYR A 84 16.85 9.88 -6.39
C TYR A 84 17.13 9.80 -4.88
N GLU A 85 18.15 10.51 -4.41
CA GLU A 85 18.58 10.54 -3.03
C GLU A 85 17.49 11.12 -2.11
N GLY A 86 16.78 12.15 -2.58
CA GLY A 86 15.66 12.73 -1.85
C GLY A 86 14.46 11.81 -1.75
N LEU A 87 14.08 11.13 -2.84
CA LEU A 87 13.03 10.13 -2.77
C LEU A 87 13.45 8.97 -1.86
N HIS A 88 14.63 8.41 -2.10
CA HIS A 88 15.15 7.27 -1.36
C HIS A 88 15.24 7.53 0.16
N ARG A 89 15.82 8.65 0.60
CA ARG A 89 15.96 8.95 2.03
C ARG A 89 14.61 9.08 2.74
N ASN A 90 13.64 9.72 2.09
CA ASN A 90 12.32 9.92 2.67
C ASN A 90 11.58 8.58 2.72
N ILE A 91 11.61 7.78 1.65
CA ILE A 91 11.00 6.43 1.61
C ILE A 91 11.57 5.54 2.73
N MET A 92 12.89 5.57 2.92
CA MET A 92 13.51 4.74 3.96
C MET A 92 13.10 5.15 5.37
N ARG A 93 12.89 6.45 5.63
CA ARG A 93 12.38 6.96 6.90
C ARG A 93 10.91 6.60 7.12
N GLU A 94 10.09 6.74 6.07
CA GLU A 94 8.63 6.58 6.16
C GLU A 94 8.19 5.12 6.22
N SER A 95 8.80 4.24 5.42
CA SER A 95 8.28 2.88 5.22
C SER A 95 9.36 1.80 5.18
N SER A 96 10.64 2.16 5.26
CA SER A 96 11.77 1.25 4.98
C SER A 96 11.65 0.55 3.61
N GLY A 97 11.04 1.22 2.63
CA GLY A 97 10.84 0.69 1.28
C GLY A 97 9.64 -0.25 1.12
N ASN A 98 8.73 -0.31 2.11
CA ASN A 98 7.53 -1.14 2.04
C ASN A 98 6.36 -0.39 1.37
N PRO A 99 5.95 -0.76 0.14
CA PRO A 99 4.84 -0.09 -0.55
C PRO A 99 3.47 -0.38 0.07
N ASN A 100 3.37 -1.37 0.97
CA ASN A 100 2.15 -1.73 1.67
C ASN A 100 2.14 -1.22 3.13
N ALA A 101 3.07 -0.33 3.51
CA ALA A 101 3.07 0.26 4.84
C ALA A 101 1.78 1.05 5.10
N GLN A 102 1.22 0.93 6.30
CA GLN A 102 0.01 1.64 6.72
C GLN A 102 0.10 2.03 8.20
N ASN A 103 -0.18 3.29 8.49
CA ASN A 103 -0.35 3.76 9.86
C ASN A 103 -1.80 3.54 10.32
N GLY A 104 -1.99 2.97 11.52
CA GLY A 104 -3.32 2.68 12.09
C GLY A 104 -3.63 3.39 13.41
N TRP A 105 -2.74 4.23 13.92
CA TRP A 105 -2.83 4.72 15.31
C TRP A 105 -2.98 6.25 15.43
N ASP A 106 -2.60 7.02 14.42
CA ASP A 106 -2.69 8.48 14.47
C ASP A 106 -4.13 9.01 14.30
N VAL A 107 -4.27 10.35 14.34
CA VAL A 107 -5.56 11.02 14.18
C VAL A 107 -6.17 10.81 12.78
N ASN A 108 -5.35 10.65 11.75
CA ASN A 108 -5.82 10.41 10.39
C ASN A 108 -6.43 9.00 10.28
N ALA A 109 -5.79 8.00 10.89
CA ALA A 109 -6.30 6.64 11.00
C ALA A 109 -7.63 6.61 11.78
N GLN A 110 -7.71 7.34 12.90
CA GLN A 110 -8.96 7.49 13.66
C GLN A 110 -10.08 8.15 12.85
N ASN A 111 -9.73 9.08 11.98
CA ASN A 111 -10.65 9.75 11.05
C ASN A 111 -10.93 8.95 9.76
N GLY A 112 -10.40 7.73 9.62
CA GLY A 112 -10.64 6.85 8.48
C GLY A 112 -9.79 7.12 7.24
N THR A 113 -8.79 8.00 7.32
CA THR A 113 -7.84 8.31 6.23
C THR A 113 -6.40 8.00 6.63
N PRO A 114 -6.06 6.75 7.00
CA PRO A 114 -4.72 6.40 7.43
C PRO A 114 -3.67 6.69 6.35
N SER A 115 -2.48 7.13 6.77
CA SER A 115 -1.32 7.26 5.90
C SER A 115 -0.83 5.89 5.44
N LYS A 116 -0.39 5.82 4.17
CA LYS A 116 -0.11 4.56 3.49
C LYS A 116 1.00 4.71 2.43
N GLY A 117 1.59 3.58 2.07
CA GLY A 117 2.55 3.48 0.98
C GLY A 117 3.96 3.92 1.37
N LEU A 118 4.82 4.04 0.35
CA LEU A 118 6.25 4.28 0.50
C LEU A 118 6.57 5.59 1.22
N LEU A 119 5.76 6.63 1.02
CA LEU A 119 5.92 7.96 1.61
C LEU A 119 4.78 8.34 2.56
N GLN A 120 4.03 7.36 3.08
CA GLN A 120 2.99 7.56 4.10
C GLN A 120 1.99 8.67 3.76
N VAL A 121 1.51 8.70 2.51
CA VAL A 121 0.53 9.68 2.02
C VAL A 121 -0.88 9.29 2.47
N ILE A 122 -1.71 10.28 2.84
CA ILE A 122 -3.14 10.07 3.13
C ILE A 122 -3.99 10.20 1.85
N GLN A 123 -5.15 9.54 1.84
CA GLN A 123 -6.04 9.49 0.67
C GLN A 123 -6.38 10.87 0.06
N PRO A 124 -6.79 11.90 0.85
CA PRO A 124 -7.11 13.21 0.30
C PRO A 124 -5.91 13.91 -0.37
N THR A 125 -4.70 13.72 0.18
CA THR A 125 -3.48 14.28 -0.41
C THR A 125 -3.13 13.56 -1.70
N PHE A 126 -3.25 12.23 -1.74
CA PHE A 126 -3.03 11.47 -2.97
C PHE A 126 -3.96 11.93 -4.09
N GLU A 127 -5.25 12.12 -3.80
CA GLU A 127 -6.23 12.58 -4.78
C GLU A 127 -5.93 14.00 -5.29
N ALA A 128 -5.55 14.91 -4.39
CA ALA A 128 -5.24 16.30 -4.74
C ALA A 128 -3.94 16.45 -5.56
N TYR A 129 -2.97 15.56 -5.37
CA TYR A 129 -1.64 15.65 -5.97
C TYR A 129 -1.31 14.48 -6.92
N HIS A 130 -2.31 13.66 -7.28
CA HIS A 130 -2.16 12.57 -8.22
C HIS A 130 -1.57 13.07 -9.54
N VAL A 131 -0.61 12.32 -10.07
CA VAL A 131 0.07 12.66 -11.31
C VAL A 131 -0.53 11.84 -12.44
N GLU A 132 -1.17 12.52 -13.38
CA GLU A 132 -1.78 11.91 -14.56
C GLU A 132 -0.77 11.03 -15.32
N GLY A 133 -1.16 9.80 -15.63
CA GLY A 133 -0.31 8.79 -16.25
C GLY A 133 0.21 7.73 -15.28
N THR A 134 -0.04 7.89 -13.97
CA THR A 134 0.23 6.87 -12.94
C THR A 134 -1.05 6.11 -12.55
N ALA A 135 -0.90 5.00 -11.81
CA ALA A 135 -2.04 4.24 -11.33
C ALA A 135 -2.93 5.06 -10.37
N ASN A 136 -4.24 4.79 -10.38
CA ASN A 136 -5.19 5.37 -9.41
C ASN A 136 -5.24 4.53 -8.12
N SER A 137 -4.08 4.24 -7.55
CA SER A 137 -3.94 3.44 -6.33
C SER A 137 -2.89 4.06 -5.43
N LEU A 138 -3.29 4.39 -4.20
CA LEU A 138 -2.40 5.07 -3.26
C LEU A 138 -1.18 4.23 -2.86
N THR A 139 -1.31 2.90 -2.83
CA THR A 139 -0.20 1.98 -2.52
C THR A 139 0.54 1.47 -3.75
N ASP A 140 0.18 1.93 -4.97
CA ASP A 140 1.04 1.72 -6.13
C ASP A 140 2.35 2.48 -5.91
N PRO A 141 3.52 1.84 -6.02
CA PRO A 141 4.80 2.47 -5.68
C PRO A 141 5.05 3.76 -6.45
N VAL A 142 4.85 3.76 -7.76
CA VAL A 142 5.16 4.89 -8.63
C VAL A 142 4.15 6.01 -8.42
N ALA A 143 2.86 5.69 -8.30
CA ALA A 143 1.83 6.67 -8.01
C ALA A 143 2.03 7.34 -6.63
N ASN A 144 2.40 6.55 -5.61
CA ASN A 144 2.67 7.06 -4.26
C ASN A 144 3.86 8.03 -4.25
N ILE A 145 4.97 7.62 -4.90
CA ILE A 145 6.19 8.43 -5.00
C ILE A 145 5.92 9.74 -5.75
N THR A 146 5.29 9.67 -6.92
CA THR A 146 5.03 10.86 -7.75
C THR A 146 4.04 11.82 -7.09
N ALA A 147 2.98 11.34 -6.47
CA ALA A 147 2.02 12.18 -5.75
C ALA A 147 2.66 12.88 -4.53
N ALA A 148 3.47 12.16 -3.74
CA ALA A 148 4.19 12.75 -2.62
C ALA A 148 5.22 13.81 -3.06
N ALA A 149 5.95 13.54 -4.14
CA ALA A 149 6.91 14.49 -4.70
C ALA A 149 6.20 15.75 -5.24
N ASN A 150 5.03 15.59 -5.86
CA ASN A 150 4.21 16.70 -6.34
C ASN A 150 3.70 17.57 -5.16
N TYR A 151 3.23 16.93 -4.08
CA TYR A 151 2.90 17.63 -2.84
C TYR A 151 4.11 18.38 -2.26
N ALA A 152 5.28 17.73 -2.22
CA ALA A 152 6.50 18.34 -1.72
C ALA A 152 6.95 19.54 -2.56
N ALA A 153 6.79 19.46 -3.88
CA ALA A 153 7.09 20.57 -4.78
C ALA A 153 6.20 21.78 -4.48
N ASP A 154 4.90 21.58 -4.28
CA ASP A 154 3.95 22.66 -3.93
C ASP A 154 4.24 23.28 -2.55
N LYS A 155 4.59 22.46 -1.54
CA LYS A 155 4.77 22.95 -0.15
C LYS A 155 6.18 23.40 0.18
N TYR A 156 7.19 22.76 -0.41
CA TYR A 156 8.59 22.91 -0.02
C TYR A 156 9.51 23.20 -1.21
N GLY A 157 8.96 23.31 -2.42
CA GLY A 157 9.72 23.53 -3.65
C GLY A 157 10.34 22.27 -4.25
N SER A 158 10.57 21.22 -3.45
CA SER A 158 10.99 19.89 -3.91
C SER A 158 10.93 18.87 -2.75
N ILE A 159 10.81 17.58 -3.08
CA ILE A 159 11.05 16.49 -2.14
C ILE A 159 12.46 16.56 -1.52
N ASP A 160 13.41 17.19 -2.20
CA ASP A 160 14.77 17.36 -1.71
C ASP A 160 14.86 18.28 -0.49
N ASN A 161 13.83 19.08 -0.22
CA ASN A 161 13.75 19.96 0.94
C ASN A 161 12.94 19.37 2.10
N VAL A 162 12.52 18.10 2.00
CA VAL A 162 11.79 17.40 3.05
C VAL A 162 12.77 16.66 3.96
N ASP A 163 12.90 17.15 5.19
CA ASP A 163 13.83 16.61 6.21
C ASP A 163 13.12 15.86 7.34
N SER A 164 11.79 15.97 7.44
CA SER A 164 10.97 15.35 8.49
C SER A 164 9.95 14.39 7.92
N ALA A 165 9.43 13.49 8.77
CA ALA A 165 8.37 12.57 8.37
C ALA A 165 7.06 13.31 8.06
N TYR A 166 6.27 12.72 7.16
CA TYR A 166 4.97 13.27 6.73
C TYR A 166 3.90 13.15 7.82
#